data_AF-A0A7J3GBL2-F1
#
_entry.id   AF-A0A7J3GBL2-F1
#
_cell.length_a   1.000
_cell.length_b   1.000
_cell.length_c   1.000
_cell.angle_alpha   90.00
_cell.angle_beta   90.00
_cell.angle_gamma   90.00
#
_symmetry.space_group_name_H-M   'P 1'
#
loop_
_entity.id
_entity.type
_entity.pdbx_description
1 polymer ?
#
loop_
_entity_poly.entity_id
_entity_poly.type
_entity_poly.pdbx_seq_one_letter_code
_entity_poly.pdbx_strand_id
1 'polypeptide(L)'
;MGNMAAGSDSKIIGHGTWYDKMALKIVEREHRLGRSLDVIRVESGVAASGIPHIGSLSEVTRNYAVSLAIKELGYKSEFIVFSDNRDGLRSVPAGLPKSLEEHLGKPVTDIPDPFECHSSYGDHMVYLLLDALDKIGIEYRFMSAAEAYKRGLLNDEIRDILLNSTRVGKIIYEETGQEKYLET
;
A
#
# COMPACT_ATOMS: atom_id res chain seq x y z
N MET A 1 -55.79 -5.38 -16.15
CA MET A 1 -54.82 -6.14 -16.98
C MET A 1 -53.43 -5.56 -16.75
N GLY A 2 -52.52 -6.38 -16.21
CA GLY A 2 -51.07 -6.25 -16.34
C GLY A 2 -50.39 -4.99 -15.79
N ASN A 3 -50.07 -4.99 -14.50
CA ASN A 3 -49.04 -4.12 -13.92
C ASN A 3 -47.67 -4.71 -14.29
N MET A 4 -46.96 -4.13 -15.26
CA MET A 4 -45.56 -4.50 -15.54
C MET A 4 -44.66 -3.70 -14.62
N ALA A 5 -44.29 -4.30 -13.48
CA ALA A 5 -43.16 -3.85 -12.70
C ALA A 5 -41.89 -4.09 -13.53
N ALA A 6 -41.26 -3.00 -13.98
CA ALA A 6 -39.91 -3.04 -14.51
C ALA A 6 -38.95 -3.41 -13.36
N GLY A 7 -38.61 -4.69 -13.23
CA GLY A 7 -37.50 -5.13 -12.39
C GLY A 7 -36.21 -4.57 -13.00
N SER A 8 -35.48 -3.76 -12.24
CA SER A 8 -34.12 -3.41 -12.60
C SER A 8 -33.27 -4.68 -12.47
N ASP A 9 -32.96 -5.35 -13.58
CA ASP A 9 -32.03 -6.48 -13.60
C ASP A 9 -30.65 -5.98 -13.16
N SER A 10 -30.33 -6.13 -11.88
CA SER A 10 -29.01 -5.84 -11.35
C SER A 10 -28.04 -6.89 -11.91
N LYS A 11 -27.29 -6.53 -12.96
CA LYS A 11 -26.24 -7.38 -13.51
C LYS A 11 -25.21 -7.71 -12.42
N ILE A 12 -25.06 -8.98 -12.10
CA ILE A 12 -24.01 -9.48 -11.20
C ILE A 12 -22.67 -9.41 -11.93
N ILE A 13 -21.65 -8.80 -11.30
CA ILE A 13 -20.28 -8.71 -11.79
C ILE A 13 -19.46 -9.74 -11.02
N GLY A 14 -18.72 -10.61 -11.72
CA GLY A 14 -17.93 -11.67 -11.08
C GLY A 14 -18.77 -12.51 -10.12
N HIS A 15 -18.36 -12.57 -8.85
CA HIS A 15 -19.08 -13.27 -7.78
C HIS A 15 -20.13 -12.42 -7.07
N GLY A 16 -20.39 -11.19 -7.51
CA GLY A 16 -21.39 -10.30 -6.92
C GLY A 16 -20.92 -9.60 -5.65
N THR A 17 -19.62 -9.48 -5.45
CA THR A 17 -19.03 -8.85 -4.26
C THR A 17 -18.56 -7.43 -4.52
N TRP A 18 -18.12 -6.75 -3.47
CA TRP A 18 -17.60 -5.38 -3.59
C TRP A 18 -16.25 -5.32 -4.33
N TYR A 19 -15.41 -6.36 -4.24
CA TYR A 19 -14.13 -6.41 -4.94
C TYR A 19 -14.29 -6.65 -6.44
N ASP A 20 -15.31 -7.41 -6.86
CA ASP A 20 -15.68 -7.54 -8.28
C ASP A 20 -16.08 -6.18 -8.88
N LYS A 21 -16.91 -5.43 -8.14
CA LYS A 21 -17.31 -4.08 -8.55
C LYS A 21 -16.12 -3.12 -8.59
N MET A 22 -15.17 -3.24 -7.66
CA MET A 22 -13.97 -2.41 -7.65
C MET A 22 -13.05 -2.73 -8.83
N ALA A 23 -12.81 -4.01 -9.12
CA ALA A 23 -12.03 -4.45 -10.26
C ALA A 23 -12.59 -3.91 -11.58
N LEU A 24 -13.92 -3.99 -11.77
CA LEU A 24 -14.56 -3.42 -12.96
C LEU A 24 -14.33 -1.91 -13.07
N LYS A 25 -14.51 -1.16 -11.97
CA LYS A 25 -14.29 0.28 -11.94
C LYS A 25 -12.85 0.66 -12.28
N ILE A 26 -11.86 -0.13 -11.82
CA ILE A 26 -10.44 0.08 -12.14
C ILE A 26 -10.23 -0.08 -13.64
N VAL A 27 -10.68 -1.20 -14.22
CA VAL A 27 -10.55 -1.47 -15.66
C VAL A 27 -11.22 -0.37 -16.51
N GLU A 28 -12.46 0.00 -16.18
CA GLU A 28 -13.18 1.07 -16.88
C GLU A 28 -12.47 2.42 -16.77
N ARG A 29 -11.89 2.73 -15.60
CA ARG A 29 -11.09 3.93 -15.39
C ARG A 29 -9.83 3.92 -16.26
N GLU A 30 -9.04 2.85 -16.22
CA GLU A 30 -7.79 2.78 -16.98
C GLU A 30 -8.06 2.85 -18.49
N HIS A 31 -9.14 2.20 -18.98
CA HIS A 31 -9.60 2.35 -20.36
C HIS A 31 -9.98 3.80 -20.70
N ARG A 32 -10.75 4.48 -19.84
CA ARG A 32 -11.12 5.91 -20.04
C ARG A 32 -9.90 6.83 -20.05
N LEU A 33 -8.87 6.51 -19.28
CA LEU A 33 -7.61 7.26 -19.24
C LEU A 33 -6.67 6.91 -20.41
N GLY A 34 -7.03 5.94 -21.25
CA GLY A 34 -6.17 5.47 -22.35
C GLY A 34 -4.88 4.79 -21.89
N ARG A 35 -4.85 4.25 -20.66
CA ARG A 35 -3.69 3.57 -20.09
C ARG A 35 -3.72 2.08 -20.47
N SER A 36 -2.53 1.46 -20.52
CA SER A 36 -2.42 0.04 -20.85
C SER A 36 -3.09 -0.84 -19.78
N LEU A 37 -3.78 -1.88 -20.25
CA LEU A 37 -4.37 -2.94 -19.44
C LEU A 37 -3.55 -4.23 -19.49
N ASP A 38 -2.32 -4.18 -20.04
CA ASP A 38 -1.46 -5.37 -20.20
C ASP A 38 -1.11 -6.02 -18.86
N VAL A 39 -0.86 -5.20 -17.84
CA VAL A 39 -0.68 -5.60 -16.44
C VAL A 39 -1.20 -4.48 -15.53
N ILE A 40 -2.19 -4.79 -14.69
CA ILE A 40 -2.69 -3.88 -13.66
C ILE A 40 -2.02 -4.20 -12.33
N ARG A 41 -1.24 -3.26 -11.82
CA ARG A 41 -0.58 -3.40 -10.51
C ARG A 41 -1.51 -2.93 -9.41
N VAL A 42 -1.71 -3.80 -8.42
CA VAL A 42 -2.42 -3.47 -7.18
C VAL A 42 -1.38 -3.47 -6.07
N GLU A 43 -1.40 -2.46 -5.22
CA GLU A 43 -0.39 -2.29 -4.16
C GLU A 43 -1.06 -2.24 -2.79
N SER A 44 -0.38 -2.79 -1.78
CA SER A 44 -0.63 -2.54 -0.37
C SER A 44 0.63 -2.01 0.29
N GLY A 45 0.52 -0.87 0.97
CA GLY A 45 1.58 -0.34 1.81
C GLY A 45 1.60 -1.07 3.16
N VAL A 46 2.79 -1.33 3.70
CA VAL A 46 2.95 -1.93 5.03
C VAL A 46 3.98 -1.16 5.85
N ALA A 47 3.52 -0.64 7.00
CA ALA A 47 4.39 0.04 7.95
C ALA A 47 5.31 -0.97 8.66
N ALA A 48 6.57 -0.62 8.81
CA ALA A 48 7.59 -1.45 9.46
C ALA A 48 7.93 -0.98 10.90
N SER A 49 7.13 -0.06 11.45
CA SER A 49 7.46 0.63 12.71
C SER A 49 6.84 0.01 13.96
N GLY A 50 6.05 -1.06 13.83
CA GLY A 50 5.48 -1.76 14.97
C GLY A 50 5.00 -3.17 14.63
N ILE A 51 4.55 -3.88 15.66
CA ILE A 51 4.10 -5.27 15.53
C ILE A 51 2.86 -5.31 14.61
N PRO A 52 2.88 -6.10 13.52
CA PRO A 52 1.74 -6.20 12.63
C PRO A 52 0.53 -6.77 13.37
N HIS A 53 -0.64 -6.21 13.10
CA HIS A 53 -1.89 -6.62 13.71
C HIS A 53 -2.90 -7.10 12.66
N ILE A 54 -4.05 -7.61 13.10
CA ILE A 54 -5.09 -8.11 12.20
C ILE A 54 -5.54 -7.07 11.17
N GLY A 55 -5.50 -5.79 11.54
CA GLY A 55 -5.72 -4.67 10.62
C GLY A 55 -4.75 -4.64 9.44
N SER A 56 -3.44 -4.79 9.67
CA SER A 56 -2.41 -4.85 8.62
C SER A 56 -2.66 -6.04 7.68
N LEU A 57 -2.92 -7.22 8.24
CA LEU A 57 -3.28 -8.41 7.45
C LEU A 57 -4.57 -8.18 6.63
N SER A 58 -5.57 -7.55 7.26
CA SER A 58 -6.87 -7.28 6.63
C SER A 58 -6.75 -6.28 5.48
N GLU A 59 -5.84 -5.32 5.55
CA GLU A 59 -5.55 -4.40 4.45
C GLU A 59 -4.96 -5.13 3.24
N VAL A 60 -3.88 -5.89 3.46
CA VAL A 60 -3.20 -6.64 2.40
C VAL A 60 -4.16 -7.63 1.73
N THR A 61 -4.92 -8.40 2.53
CA THR A 61 -5.90 -9.38 2.03
C THR A 61 -7.00 -8.73 1.19
N ARG A 62 -7.52 -7.55 1.58
CA ARG A 62 -8.54 -6.82 0.80
C ARG A 62 -7.99 -6.33 -0.54
N ASN A 63 -6.77 -5.80 -0.56
CA ASN A 63 -6.14 -5.34 -1.79
C ASN A 63 -5.82 -6.52 -2.71
N TYR A 64 -5.35 -7.64 -2.15
CA TYR A 64 -5.15 -8.88 -2.88
C TYR A 64 -6.43 -9.42 -3.51
N ALA A 65 -7.56 -9.38 -2.79
CA ALA A 65 -8.86 -9.79 -3.33
C ALA A 65 -9.27 -8.97 -4.58
N VAL A 66 -8.93 -7.68 -4.62
CA VAL A 66 -9.14 -6.85 -5.83
C VAL A 66 -8.21 -7.29 -6.96
N SER A 67 -6.94 -7.62 -6.67
CA SER A 67 -6.02 -8.18 -7.67
C SER A 67 -6.55 -9.49 -8.27
N LEU A 68 -7.08 -10.39 -7.45
CA LEU A 68 -7.73 -11.62 -7.90
C LEU A 68 -8.97 -11.32 -8.76
N ALA A 69 -9.82 -10.41 -8.32
CA ALA A 69 -11.01 -10.01 -9.09
C ALA A 69 -10.65 -9.42 -10.47
N ILE A 70 -9.55 -8.67 -10.57
CA ILE A 70 -9.03 -8.21 -11.87
C ILE A 70 -8.61 -9.39 -12.76
N LYS A 71 -7.97 -10.42 -12.17
CA LYS A 71 -7.62 -11.66 -12.88
C LYS A 71 -8.86 -12.40 -13.37
N GLU A 72 -9.89 -12.51 -12.53
CA GLU A 72 -11.19 -13.13 -12.90
C GLU A 72 -11.92 -12.39 -14.01
N LEU A 73 -11.74 -11.07 -14.12
CA LEU A 73 -12.24 -10.28 -15.26
C LEU A 73 -11.44 -10.50 -16.56
N GLY A 74 -10.40 -11.33 -16.54
CA GLY A 74 -9.59 -11.69 -17.70
C GLY A 74 -8.35 -10.82 -17.93
N TYR A 75 -7.99 -9.95 -16.99
CA TYR A 75 -6.81 -9.07 -17.08
C TYR A 75 -5.63 -9.63 -16.28
N LYS A 76 -4.40 -9.32 -16.68
CA LYS A 76 -3.25 -9.66 -15.84
C LYS A 76 -3.15 -8.68 -14.68
N SER A 77 -2.89 -9.19 -13.48
CA SER A 77 -2.60 -8.37 -12.31
C SER A 77 -1.38 -8.88 -11.54
N GLU A 78 -0.53 -7.95 -11.11
CA GLU A 78 0.60 -8.16 -10.20
C GLU A 78 0.24 -7.46 -8.88
N PHE A 79 0.27 -8.21 -7.78
CA PHE A 79 0.03 -7.66 -6.45
C PHE A 79 1.36 -7.34 -5.77
N ILE A 80 1.52 -6.10 -5.30
CA ILE A 80 2.74 -5.59 -4.67
C ILE A 80 2.45 -5.36 -3.20
N VAL A 81 3.35 -5.86 -2.35
CA VAL A 81 3.41 -5.47 -0.93
C VAL A 81 4.64 -4.58 -0.78
N PHE A 82 4.39 -3.28 -0.65
CA PHE A 82 5.43 -2.27 -0.52
C PHE A 82 5.64 -1.92 0.95
N SER A 83 6.85 -2.13 1.46
CA SER A 83 7.19 -1.83 2.84
C SER A 83 7.82 -0.45 2.97
N ASP A 84 7.21 0.41 3.79
CA ASP A 84 7.69 1.75 4.14
C ASP A 84 8.79 1.68 5.22
N ASN A 85 9.72 0.72 5.12
CA ASN A 85 10.77 0.46 6.11
C ASN A 85 11.89 1.52 6.15
N ARG A 86 11.71 2.65 5.45
CA ARG A 86 12.58 3.82 5.59
C ARG A 86 12.01 4.89 6.53
N ASP A 87 10.76 4.73 6.98
CA ASP A 87 10.13 5.64 7.93
C ASP A 87 10.85 5.66 9.29
N GLY A 88 10.83 6.83 9.94
CA GLY A 88 11.37 7.01 11.27
C GLY A 88 10.51 6.35 12.36
N LEU A 89 11.14 5.78 13.39
CA LEU A 89 10.42 5.30 14.58
C LEU A 89 9.80 6.49 15.33
N ARG A 90 8.46 6.61 15.28
CA ARG A 90 7.74 7.76 15.88
C ARG A 90 7.53 7.62 17.39
N SER A 91 7.32 6.40 17.85
CA SER A 91 7.15 6.05 19.26
C SER A 91 7.54 4.59 19.43
N VAL A 92 7.88 4.17 20.66
CA VAL A 92 8.13 2.77 20.97
C VAL A 92 6.79 2.04 21.14
N PRO A 93 6.51 1.00 20.33
CA PRO A 93 5.26 0.24 20.49
C PRO A 93 5.17 -0.47 21.84
N ALA A 94 3.93 -0.65 22.31
CA ALA A 94 3.67 -1.38 23.55
C ALA A 94 4.19 -2.82 23.46
N GLY A 95 4.86 -3.28 24.53
CA GLY A 95 5.43 -4.62 24.62
C GLY A 95 6.86 -4.75 24.10
N LEU A 96 7.45 -3.68 23.54
CA LEU A 96 8.85 -3.68 23.11
C LEU A 96 9.79 -3.03 24.13
N PRO A 97 11.11 -3.33 24.06
CA PRO A 97 12.09 -2.79 24.99
C PRO A 97 12.16 -1.26 24.99
N LYS A 98 12.25 -0.64 26.17
CA LYS A 98 12.44 0.80 26.32
C LYS A 98 13.74 1.33 25.73
N SER A 99 14.74 0.48 25.51
CA SER A 99 15.98 0.87 24.82
C SER A 99 15.71 1.48 23.45
N LEU A 100 14.62 1.09 22.78
CA LEU A 100 14.22 1.69 21.49
C LEU A 100 13.93 3.20 21.55
N GLU A 101 13.74 3.79 22.74
CA GLU A 101 13.59 5.25 22.90
C GLU A 101 14.82 6.03 22.40
N GLU A 102 16.03 5.44 22.45
CA GLU A 102 17.25 6.05 21.92
C GLU A 102 17.31 6.09 20.37
N HIS A 103 16.36 5.42 19.73
CA HIS A 103 16.25 5.30 18.28
C HIS A 103 15.08 6.08 17.69
N LEU A 104 14.35 6.87 18.48
CA LEU A 104 13.26 7.70 17.97
C LEU A 104 13.74 8.64 16.85
N GLY A 105 12.95 8.72 15.79
CA GLY A 105 13.24 9.49 14.58
C GLY A 105 14.23 8.84 13.61
N LYS A 106 14.95 7.77 14.01
CA LYS A 106 15.82 7.03 13.09
C LYS A 106 15.00 6.14 12.16
N PRO A 107 15.39 5.97 10.88
CA PRO A 107 14.77 4.99 9.99
C PRO A 107 14.74 3.62 10.64
N VAL A 108 13.60 2.93 10.59
CA VAL A 108 13.44 1.62 11.26
C VAL A 108 14.37 0.54 10.71
N THR A 109 14.88 0.71 9.50
CA THR A 109 15.94 -0.13 8.88
C THR A 109 17.34 0.11 9.45
N ASP A 110 17.57 1.23 10.14
CA ASP A 110 18.86 1.57 10.75
C ASP A 110 18.89 1.22 12.26
N ILE A 111 17.79 0.64 12.79
CA ILE A 111 17.64 0.27 14.20
C ILE A 111 17.94 -1.23 14.36
N PRO A 112 18.80 -1.65 15.31
CA PRO A 112 19.04 -3.06 15.58
C PRO A 112 17.76 -3.82 15.95
N ASP A 113 17.62 -5.06 15.49
CA ASP A 113 16.51 -5.93 15.90
C ASP A 113 16.67 -6.32 17.38
N PRO A 114 15.75 -5.93 18.29
CA PRO A 114 15.81 -6.32 19.69
C PRO A 114 15.65 -7.83 19.93
N PHE A 115 15.25 -8.60 18.92
CA PHE A 115 15.11 -10.06 18.97
C PHE A 115 16.26 -10.80 18.28
N GLU A 116 17.22 -10.08 17.70
CA GLU A 116 18.44 -10.62 17.07
C GLU A 116 18.19 -11.70 15.98
N CYS A 117 17.03 -11.68 15.31
CA CYS A 117 16.69 -12.68 14.29
C CYS A 117 16.62 -12.10 12.87
N HIS A 118 16.57 -10.77 12.72
CA HIS A 118 16.64 -10.07 11.44
C HIS A 118 17.73 -8.99 11.44
N SER A 119 18.02 -8.44 10.26
CA SER A 119 19.04 -7.39 10.06
C SER A 119 18.72 -6.07 10.77
N SER A 120 17.43 -5.77 10.94
CA SER A 120 16.97 -4.54 11.57
C SER A 120 15.61 -4.75 12.24
N TYR A 121 15.26 -3.85 13.14
CA TYR A 121 13.93 -3.73 13.73
C TYR A 121 12.84 -3.63 12.65
N GLY A 122 13.06 -2.79 11.64
CA GLY A 122 12.10 -2.63 10.53
C GLY A 122 11.89 -3.92 9.76
N ASP A 123 12.98 -4.64 9.46
CA ASP A 123 12.89 -5.93 8.78
C ASP A 123 12.13 -6.95 9.63
N HIS A 124 12.45 -7.05 10.92
CA HIS A 124 11.75 -7.94 11.85
C HIS A 124 10.23 -7.75 11.77
N MET A 125 9.76 -6.51 11.89
CA MET A 125 8.32 -6.21 11.88
C MET A 125 7.66 -6.56 10.55
N VAL A 126 8.33 -6.34 9.43
CA VAL A 126 7.81 -6.65 8.10
C VAL A 126 7.74 -8.15 7.87
N TYR A 127 8.80 -8.89 8.20
CA TYR A 127 8.85 -10.34 7.98
C TYR A 127 7.82 -11.10 8.82
N LEU A 128 7.43 -10.60 10.00
CA LEU A 128 6.29 -11.15 10.75
C LEU A 128 4.99 -11.10 9.95
N LEU A 129 4.73 -9.99 9.24
CA LEU A 129 3.56 -9.87 8.38
C LEU A 129 3.69 -10.76 7.15
N LEU A 130 4.86 -10.77 6.49
CA LEU A 130 5.11 -11.59 5.30
C LEU A 130 4.91 -13.09 5.59
N ASP A 131 5.43 -13.60 6.70
CA ASP A 131 5.20 -14.99 7.12
C ASP A 131 3.71 -15.30 7.35
N ALA A 132 2.94 -14.35 7.91
CA ALA A 132 1.50 -14.51 8.04
C ALA A 132 0.78 -14.54 6.68
N LEU A 133 1.20 -13.71 5.71
CA LEU A 133 0.66 -13.69 4.35
C LEU A 133 0.96 -14.99 3.60
N ASP A 134 2.19 -15.50 3.73
CA ASP A 134 2.63 -16.74 3.10
C ASP A 134 1.82 -17.93 3.63
N LYS A 135 1.58 -17.98 4.95
CA LYS A 135 0.77 -19.03 5.60
C LYS A 135 -0.66 -19.11 5.11
N ILE A 136 -1.24 -17.98 4.67
CA ILE A 136 -2.59 -17.93 4.12
C ILE A 136 -2.63 -17.96 2.58
N GLY A 137 -1.48 -18.15 1.93
CA GLY A 137 -1.38 -18.34 0.49
C GLY A 137 -1.58 -17.08 -0.35
N ILE A 138 -1.23 -15.90 0.18
CA ILE A 138 -1.24 -14.67 -0.63
C ILE A 138 0.00 -14.64 -1.52
N GLU A 139 -0.23 -14.49 -2.82
CA GLU A 139 0.84 -14.28 -3.80
C GLU A 139 1.10 -12.79 -3.97
N TYR A 140 2.32 -12.36 -3.70
CA TYR A 140 2.72 -10.96 -3.83
C TYR A 140 4.16 -10.83 -4.32
N ARG A 141 4.46 -9.66 -4.87
CA ARG A 141 5.82 -9.18 -5.08
C ARG A 141 6.17 -8.23 -3.94
N PHE A 142 7.13 -8.62 -3.11
CA PHE A 142 7.64 -7.75 -2.06
C PHE A 142 8.53 -6.64 -2.63
N MET A 143 8.38 -5.43 -2.12
CA MET A 143 9.25 -4.29 -2.40
C MET A 143 9.57 -3.54 -1.12
N SER A 144 10.84 -3.23 -0.88
CA SER A 144 11.29 -2.44 0.27
C SER A 144 11.56 -1.00 -0.14
N ALA A 145 11.04 -0.03 0.62
CA ALA A 145 11.38 1.37 0.47
C ALA A 145 12.88 1.60 0.62
N ALA A 146 13.52 1.05 1.66
CA ALA A 146 14.96 1.23 1.87
C ALA A 146 15.78 0.80 0.63
N GLU A 147 15.44 -0.31 0.00
CA GLU A 147 16.11 -0.75 -1.23
C GLU A 147 15.72 0.12 -2.45
N ALA A 148 14.46 0.53 -2.58
CA ALA A 148 14.02 1.42 -3.65
C ALA A 148 14.77 2.76 -3.63
N TYR A 149 14.89 3.37 -2.45
CA TYR A 149 15.68 4.60 -2.24
C TYR A 149 17.16 4.35 -2.52
N LYS A 150 17.74 3.27 -1.98
CA LYS A 150 19.17 2.95 -2.15
C LYS A 150 19.56 2.75 -3.62
N ARG A 151 18.68 2.12 -4.41
CA ARG A 151 18.90 1.90 -5.85
C ARG A 151 18.60 3.14 -6.70
N GLY A 152 18.07 4.21 -6.11
CA GLY A 152 17.68 5.42 -6.82
C GLY A 152 16.44 5.25 -7.70
N LEU A 153 15.58 4.25 -7.41
CA LEU A 153 14.37 3.96 -8.20
C LEU A 153 13.41 5.15 -8.24
N LEU A 154 13.43 6.00 -7.21
CA LEU A 154 12.52 7.14 -7.02
C LEU A 154 13.21 8.49 -7.32
N ASN A 155 14.44 8.49 -7.85
CA ASN A 155 15.24 9.72 -7.95
C ASN A 155 14.59 10.77 -8.86
N ASP A 156 13.98 10.34 -9.96
CA ASP A 156 13.34 11.24 -10.91
C ASP A 156 12.08 11.85 -10.29
N GLU A 157 11.25 11.05 -9.61
CA GLU A 157 10.07 11.54 -8.90
C GLU A 157 10.43 12.49 -7.75
N ILE A 158 11.47 12.17 -6.97
CA ILE A 158 11.99 13.03 -5.91
C ILE A 158 12.43 14.38 -6.50
N ARG A 159 13.17 14.36 -7.61
CA ARG A 159 13.61 15.57 -8.30
C ARG A 159 12.42 16.39 -8.76
N ASP A 160 11.42 15.76 -9.38
CA ASP A 160 10.23 16.44 -9.90
C ASP A 160 9.43 17.11 -8.78
N ILE A 161 9.24 16.43 -7.64
CA ILE A 161 8.57 17.01 -6.46
C ILE A 161 9.34 18.23 -5.95
N LEU A 162 10.68 18.14 -5.85
CA LEU A 162 11.51 19.24 -5.36
C LEU A 162 11.50 20.44 -6.30
N LEU A 163 11.55 20.22 -7.62
CA LEU A 163 11.48 21.29 -8.63
C LEU A 163 10.10 21.97 -8.68
N ASN A 164 9.05 21.28 -8.23
CA ASN A 164 7.69 21.76 -8.24
C ASN A 164 7.13 21.99 -6.82
N SER A 165 7.99 22.19 -5.82
CA SER A 165 7.60 22.22 -4.40
C SER A 165 6.47 23.20 -4.09
N THR A 166 6.46 24.40 -4.68
CA THR A 166 5.38 25.38 -4.53
C THR A 166 4.04 24.86 -5.04
N ARG A 167 4.03 24.19 -6.20
CA ARG A 167 2.82 23.59 -6.77
C ARG A 167 2.32 22.44 -5.90
N VAL A 168 3.25 21.59 -5.43
CA VAL A 168 2.93 20.48 -4.51
C VAL A 168 2.32 21.03 -3.21
N GLY A 169 2.93 22.06 -2.62
CA GLY A 169 2.41 22.73 -1.42
C GLY A 169 1.00 23.29 -1.61
N LYS A 170 0.72 23.90 -2.77
CA LYS A 170 -0.63 24.38 -3.11
C LYS A 170 -1.64 23.25 -3.21
N ILE A 171 -1.30 22.13 -3.87
CA ILE A 171 -2.18 20.95 -3.94
C ILE A 171 -2.44 20.40 -2.54
N ILE A 172 -1.41 20.29 -1.70
CA ILE A 172 -1.58 19.83 -0.31
C ILE A 172 -2.54 20.75 0.46
N TYR A 173 -2.41 22.06 0.31
CA TYR A 173 -3.34 23.01 0.93
C TYR A 173 -4.77 22.84 0.41
N GLU A 174 -4.97 22.73 -0.90
CA GLU A 174 -6.29 22.57 -1.51
C GLU A 174 -7.00 21.28 -1.06
N GLU A 175 -6.26 20.18 -0.89
CA GLU A 175 -6.82 18.87 -0.53
C GLU A 175 -6.94 18.65 0.99
N THR A 176 -6.05 19.25 1.80
CA THR A 176 -5.95 18.96 3.24
C THR A 176 -6.13 20.17 4.16
N GLY A 177 -6.09 21.39 3.61
CA GLY A 177 -6.05 22.64 4.37
C GLY A 177 -4.72 22.93 5.07
N GLN A 178 -3.68 22.10 4.86
CA GLN A 178 -2.40 22.26 5.54
C GLN A 178 -1.55 23.37 4.89
N GLU A 179 -1.29 24.44 5.65
CA GLU A 179 -0.55 25.62 5.17
C GLU A 179 0.98 25.50 5.27
N LYS A 180 1.48 24.49 5.98
CA LYS A 180 2.92 24.29 6.26
C LYS A 180 3.84 24.37 5.02
N TYR A 181 3.32 24.00 3.85
CA TYR A 181 4.10 23.89 2.62
C TYR A 181 3.81 25.01 1.61
N LEU A 182 3.07 26.05 1.99
CA LEU A 182 2.76 27.18 1.12
C LEU A 182 3.90 28.19 1.02
N GLU A 183 4.71 28.29 2.08
CA GLU A 183 5.85 29.19 2.15
C GLU A 183 7.13 28.34 2.02
N THR A 184 7.96 28.68 1.03
CA THR A 184 9.28 28.07 0.80
C THR A 184 10.37 29.05 1.16
#